data_AF-A0A516IUI8-F1
#
_entry.id   AF-A0A516IUI8-F1
#
_cell.length_a   1.000
_cell.length_b   1.000
_cell.length_c   1.000
_cell.angle_alpha   90.00
_cell.angle_beta   90.00
_cell.angle_gamma   90.00
#
_symmetry.space_group_name_H-M   'P 1'
#
loop_
_entity.id
_entity.type
_entity.pdbx_description
1 polymer ?
#
loop_
_entity_poly.entity_id
_entity_poly.type
_entity_poly.pdbx_seq_one_letter_code
_entity_poly.pdbx_strand_id
1 'polypeptide(L)'
;MLSSKSFARAFVPVALVALAAPAQANDLKSVEASLSATQSMTANFVQTDGKGRQMAGTLSLKRPGKIRFAYGGGVNMLLVANGKTLSFIDYDVGQKSSWPIAKSPLSVLLSPNPDLGRIARLVPSDNPQVVVVRARDARRPEFGTLVLAFIKSASAPGGLRLEGWTAIDAQNKKTTVRLSNQRYNVAVPDSAFTYAEPKRKKA
;
A
#
# COMPACT_ATOMS: atom_id res chain seq x y z
N MET A 1 85.46 3.78 -4.90
CA MET A 1 84.61 2.81 -4.19
C MET A 1 83.16 3.26 -4.32
N LEU A 2 82.33 2.49 -5.02
CA LEU A 2 80.90 2.72 -5.15
C LEU A 2 80.21 2.44 -3.80
N SER A 3 79.24 3.26 -3.38
CA SER A 3 78.31 2.87 -2.33
C SER A 3 76.89 3.33 -2.66
N SER A 4 75.95 2.46 -2.29
CA SER A 4 74.65 2.23 -2.92
C SER A 4 73.54 3.18 -2.45
N LYS A 5 72.57 3.38 -3.34
CA LYS A 5 71.26 4.02 -3.08
C LYS A 5 70.42 3.13 -2.14
N SER A 6 69.57 3.76 -1.32
CA SER A 6 68.30 3.15 -0.91
C SER A 6 67.27 4.24 -0.61
N PHE A 7 66.31 4.41 -1.52
CA PHE A 7 65.09 5.20 -1.30
C PHE A 7 64.05 4.29 -0.63
N ALA A 8 63.73 4.56 0.63
CA ALA A 8 62.59 3.92 1.30
C ALA A 8 61.29 4.57 0.81
N ARG A 9 60.51 3.85 0.00
CA ARG A 9 59.12 4.20 -0.32
C ARG A 9 58.23 3.75 0.84
N ALA A 10 57.74 4.70 1.64
CA ALA A 10 56.68 4.43 2.60
C ALA A 10 55.33 4.37 1.85
N PHE A 11 54.65 3.23 1.94
CA PHE A 11 53.27 3.07 1.48
C PHE A 11 52.33 3.72 2.49
N VAL A 12 51.55 4.72 2.05
CA VAL A 12 50.43 5.27 2.82
C VAL A 12 49.20 4.42 2.53
N PRO A 13 48.54 3.80 3.52
CA PRO A 13 47.29 3.09 3.29
C PRO A 13 46.18 4.12 3.06
N VAL A 14 45.61 4.12 1.85
CA VAL A 14 44.37 4.86 1.57
C VAL A 14 43.21 4.08 2.18
N ALA A 15 42.69 4.55 3.31
CA ALA A 15 41.47 4.03 3.89
C ALA A 15 40.26 4.47 3.03
N LEU A 16 39.67 3.53 2.30
CA LEU A 16 38.38 3.72 1.64
C LEU A 16 37.27 3.72 2.70
N VAL A 17 36.87 4.90 3.15
CA VAL A 17 35.65 5.06 3.94
C VAL A 17 34.46 4.97 2.98
N ALA A 18 33.83 3.80 2.89
CA ALA A 18 32.57 3.64 2.18
C ALA A 18 31.47 4.40 2.95
N LEU A 19 31.11 5.59 2.47
CA LEU A 19 29.96 6.34 2.96
C LEU A 19 28.68 5.56 2.58
N ALA A 20 28.14 4.79 3.51
CA ALA A 20 26.79 4.24 3.38
C ALA A 20 25.81 5.43 3.34
N ALA A 21 25.27 5.72 2.15
CA ALA A 21 24.19 6.69 2.01
C ALA A 21 23.01 6.29 2.94
N PRO A 22 22.28 7.25 3.52
CA PRO A 22 21.22 6.94 4.47
C PRO A 22 20.09 6.20 3.76
N ALA A 23 20.03 4.88 3.94
CA ALA A 23 19.06 3.99 3.31
C ALA A 23 17.59 4.44 3.53
N GLN A 24 17.32 5.13 4.63
CA GLN A 24 15.98 5.58 5.04
C GLN A 24 15.38 6.68 4.14
N ALA A 25 16.16 7.60 3.56
CA ALA A 25 15.61 8.63 2.67
C ALA A 25 15.18 8.06 1.30
N ASN A 26 15.75 6.91 0.91
CA ASN A 26 15.47 6.24 -0.35
C ASN A 26 14.19 5.39 -0.29
N ASP A 27 13.81 4.90 0.89
CA ASP A 27 12.69 3.96 1.03
C ASP A 27 11.33 4.63 0.75
N LEU A 28 11.10 5.88 1.19
CA LEU A 28 9.84 6.58 0.91
C LEU A 28 9.66 6.86 -0.59
N LYS A 29 10.73 7.28 -1.28
CA LYS A 29 10.74 7.46 -2.74
C LYS A 29 10.48 6.13 -3.47
N SER A 30 11.03 5.04 -2.95
CA SER A 30 10.81 3.70 -3.50
C SER A 30 9.35 3.26 -3.34
N VAL A 31 8.71 3.61 -2.21
CA VAL A 31 7.28 3.39 -2.00
C VAL A 31 6.44 4.22 -2.98
N GLU A 32 6.75 5.51 -3.18
CA GLU A 32 6.09 6.34 -4.19
C GLU A 32 6.24 5.75 -5.60
N ALA A 33 7.45 5.32 -5.97
CA ALA A 33 7.75 4.68 -7.25
C ALA A 33 6.96 3.37 -7.43
N SER A 34 6.89 2.52 -6.40
CA SER A 34 6.13 1.28 -6.46
C SER A 34 4.62 1.51 -6.60
N LEU A 35 4.07 2.42 -5.81
CA LEU A 35 2.66 2.76 -5.86
C LEU A 35 2.27 3.38 -7.20
N SER A 36 3.11 4.24 -7.78
CA SER A 36 2.88 4.87 -9.09
C SER A 36 3.10 3.92 -10.26
N ALA A 37 4.07 3.00 -10.19
CA ALA A 37 4.30 1.99 -11.22
C ALA A 37 3.21 0.89 -11.25
N THR A 38 2.43 0.76 -10.19
CA THR A 38 1.26 -0.13 -10.11
C THR A 38 0.02 0.55 -10.68
N GLN A 39 -0.22 0.39 -11.98
CA GLN A 39 -1.37 0.96 -12.70
C GLN A 39 -2.64 0.13 -12.53
N SER A 40 -2.50 -1.19 -12.44
CA SER A 40 -3.57 -2.11 -12.09
C SER A 40 -3.03 -3.29 -11.28
N MET A 41 -3.89 -3.94 -10.52
CA MET A 41 -3.53 -5.13 -9.77
C MET A 41 -4.75 -6.01 -9.51
N THR A 42 -4.57 -7.32 -9.62
CA THR A 42 -5.48 -8.30 -8.99
C THR A 42 -4.75 -9.01 -7.87
N ALA A 43 -5.43 -9.31 -6.76
CA ALA A 43 -4.86 -10.08 -5.66
C ALA A 43 -5.96 -10.85 -4.92
N ASN A 44 -5.57 -11.86 -4.16
CA ASN A 44 -6.41 -12.36 -3.08
C ASN A 44 -6.20 -11.47 -1.85
N PHE A 45 -7.21 -11.38 -0.98
CA PHE A 45 -7.06 -10.68 0.29
C PHE A 45 -7.67 -11.47 1.45
N VAL A 46 -7.13 -11.21 2.65
CA VAL A 46 -7.76 -11.51 3.93
C VAL A 46 -7.85 -10.20 4.70
N GLN A 47 -9.06 -9.83 5.08
CA GLN A 47 -9.36 -8.70 5.93
C GLN A 47 -9.64 -9.19 7.35
N THR A 48 -9.01 -8.56 8.34
CA THR A 48 -9.26 -8.78 9.77
C THR A 48 -9.81 -7.49 10.36
N ASP A 49 -10.99 -7.54 10.98
CA ASP A 49 -11.59 -6.39 11.66
C ASP A 49 -11.05 -6.19 13.10
N GLY A 50 -11.52 -5.14 13.78
CA GLY A 50 -11.11 -4.83 15.15
C GLY A 50 -11.53 -5.86 16.21
N LYS A 51 -12.42 -6.81 15.86
CA LYS A 51 -12.83 -7.94 16.70
C LYS A 51 -12.09 -9.23 16.32
N GLY A 52 -11.14 -9.18 15.39
CA GLY A 52 -10.39 -10.33 14.91
C GLY A 52 -11.14 -11.19 13.89
N ARG A 53 -12.35 -10.79 13.45
CA ARG A 53 -13.10 -11.55 12.44
C ARG A 53 -12.39 -11.43 11.10
N GLN A 54 -12.25 -12.57 10.43
CA GLN A 54 -11.61 -12.64 9.12
C GLN A 54 -12.63 -12.80 8.01
N MET A 55 -12.41 -12.08 6.92
CA MET A 55 -13.16 -12.23 5.67
C MET A 55 -12.16 -12.23 4.51
N ALA A 56 -12.35 -13.14 3.55
CA ALA A 56 -11.45 -13.29 2.42
C ALA A 56 -12.16 -12.98 1.11
N GLY A 57 -11.38 -12.73 0.07
CA GLY A 57 -11.93 -12.49 -1.25
C GLY A 57 -10.88 -12.09 -2.29
N THR A 58 -11.37 -11.44 -3.34
CA THR A 58 -10.53 -10.96 -4.44
C THR A 58 -10.53 -9.44 -4.47
N LEU A 59 -9.33 -8.88 -4.63
CA LEU A 59 -9.09 -7.47 -4.83
C LEU A 59 -8.82 -7.20 -6.31
N SER A 60 -9.44 -6.14 -6.83
CA SER A 60 -9.07 -5.52 -8.09
C SER A 60 -8.75 -4.05 -7.86
N LEU A 61 -7.67 -3.55 -8.43
CA LEU A 61 -7.24 -2.16 -8.35
C LEU A 61 -6.94 -1.66 -9.75
N LYS A 62 -7.32 -0.41 -10.01
CA LYS A 62 -6.94 0.30 -11.23
C LYS A 62 -6.81 1.79 -10.94
N ARG A 63 -5.70 2.38 -11.34
CA ARG A 63 -5.48 3.81 -11.19
C ARG A 63 -6.22 4.59 -12.29
N PRO A 64 -6.63 5.83 -12.01
CA PRO A 64 -6.64 6.48 -10.70
C PRO A 64 -7.87 6.08 -9.86
N GLY A 65 -7.70 5.90 -8.54
CA GLY A 65 -8.82 5.93 -7.60
C GLY A 65 -9.78 4.74 -7.59
N LYS A 66 -9.60 3.70 -8.44
CA LYS A 66 -10.51 2.57 -8.51
C LYS A 66 -9.99 1.37 -7.72
N ILE A 67 -10.84 0.80 -6.88
CA ILE A 67 -10.57 -0.43 -6.13
C ILE A 67 -11.86 -1.22 -5.95
N ARG A 68 -11.76 -2.53 -5.85
CA ARG A 68 -12.86 -3.42 -5.51
C ARG A 68 -12.37 -4.52 -4.59
N PHE A 69 -13.07 -4.72 -3.48
CA PHE A 69 -13.02 -5.91 -2.65
C PHE A 69 -14.30 -6.68 -2.93
N ALA A 70 -14.16 -7.84 -3.57
CA ALA A 70 -15.24 -8.80 -3.71
C ALA A 70 -15.04 -9.86 -2.62
N TYR A 71 -15.89 -9.84 -1.61
CA TYR A 71 -15.82 -10.81 -0.51
C TYR A 71 -16.37 -12.16 -1.00
N GLY A 72 -15.75 -13.25 -0.56
CA GLY A 72 -16.14 -14.62 -0.89
C GLY A 72 -16.61 -15.39 0.35
N GLY A 73 -16.76 -16.72 0.21
CA GLY A 73 -17.15 -17.58 1.35
C GLY A 73 -18.63 -17.51 1.70
N GLY A 74 -19.50 -17.32 0.70
CA GLY A 74 -20.96 -17.32 0.88
C GLY A 74 -21.58 -15.99 1.31
N VAL A 75 -20.76 -14.96 1.58
CA VAL A 75 -21.26 -13.58 1.78
C VAL A 75 -21.33 -12.85 0.44
N ASN A 76 -22.43 -12.16 0.18
CA ASN A 76 -22.59 -11.36 -1.02
C ASN A 76 -22.35 -9.88 -0.71
N MET A 77 -21.09 -9.54 -0.50
CA MET A 77 -20.66 -8.21 -0.05
C MET A 77 -19.58 -7.63 -0.96
N LEU A 78 -19.62 -6.33 -1.20
CA LEU A 78 -18.65 -5.60 -1.99
C LEU A 78 -18.23 -4.30 -1.30
N LEU A 79 -16.96 -3.94 -1.44
CA LEU A 79 -16.48 -2.57 -1.24
C LEU A 79 -15.88 -2.07 -2.56
N VAL A 80 -16.47 -1.06 -3.18
CA VAL A 80 -16.09 -0.58 -4.52
C VAL A 80 -15.83 0.91 -4.49
N ALA A 81 -14.64 1.33 -4.94
CA ALA A 81 -14.37 2.70 -5.32
C ALA A 81 -14.30 2.86 -6.84
N ASN A 82 -14.95 3.90 -7.36
CA ASN A 82 -14.98 4.23 -8.79
C ASN A 82 -14.11 5.44 -9.16
N GLY A 83 -13.22 5.87 -8.27
CA GLY A 83 -12.41 7.08 -8.43
C GLY A 83 -12.98 8.33 -7.74
N LYS A 84 -14.26 8.34 -7.35
CA LYS A 84 -14.89 9.46 -6.64
C LYS A 84 -15.57 9.01 -5.36
N THR A 85 -16.34 7.93 -5.44
CA THR A 85 -17.16 7.41 -4.35
C THR A 85 -16.66 6.04 -3.95
N LEU A 86 -16.58 5.79 -2.64
CA LEU A 86 -16.41 4.49 -2.04
C LEU A 86 -17.79 4.00 -1.57
N SER A 87 -18.22 2.85 -2.08
CA SER A 87 -19.51 2.24 -1.77
C SER A 87 -19.30 0.87 -1.14
N PHE A 88 -19.92 0.66 0.01
CA PHE A 88 -20.10 -0.64 0.64
C PHE A 88 -21.49 -1.17 0.32
N ILE A 89 -21.57 -2.41 -0.16
CA ILE A 89 -22.80 -3.07 -0.56
C ILE A 89 -22.86 -4.43 0.13
N ASP A 90 -23.98 -4.70 0.80
CA ASP A 90 -24.33 -6.01 1.32
C ASP A 90 -25.64 -6.44 0.63
N TYR A 91 -25.56 -7.36 -0.31
CA TYR A 91 -26.71 -7.82 -1.07
C TYR A 91 -27.61 -8.78 -0.27
N ASP A 92 -27.08 -9.42 0.77
CA ASP A 92 -27.83 -10.40 1.57
C ASP A 92 -28.93 -9.72 2.37
N VAL A 93 -28.69 -8.47 2.78
CA VAL A 93 -29.68 -7.61 3.48
C VAL A 93 -30.15 -6.41 2.65
N GLY A 94 -29.66 -6.25 1.43
CA GLY A 94 -30.08 -5.15 0.55
C GLY A 94 -29.55 -3.77 0.99
N GLN A 95 -28.41 -3.72 1.68
CA GLN A 95 -27.84 -2.50 2.25
C GLN A 95 -26.79 -1.88 1.30
N LYS A 96 -26.82 -0.55 1.20
CA LYS A 96 -25.81 0.26 0.52
C LYS A 96 -25.44 1.47 1.36
N SER A 97 -24.14 1.68 1.53
CA SER A 97 -23.58 2.88 2.15
C SER A 97 -22.51 3.45 1.23
N SER A 98 -22.54 4.77 0.97
CA SER A 98 -21.60 5.42 0.05
C SER A 98 -21.06 6.71 0.64
N TRP A 99 -19.77 6.97 0.43
CA TRP A 99 -19.10 8.19 0.87
C TRP A 99 -17.98 8.59 -0.11
N PRO A 100 -17.57 9.87 -0.16
CA PRO A 100 -16.44 10.28 -0.99
C PRO A 100 -15.17 9.52 -0.61
N ILE A 101 -14.46 8.93 -1.57
CA ILE A 101 -13.23 8.17 -1.30
C ILE A 101 -12.17 9.04 -0.61
N ALA A 102 -12.13 10.33 -0.95
CA ALA A 102 -11.25 11.33 -0.37
C ALA A 102 -11.45 11.50 1.15
N LYS A 103 -12.59 11.07 1.71
CA LYS A 103 -12.89 11.09 3.15
C LYS A 103 -12.59 9.75 3.84
N SER A 104 -11.64 8.97 3.32
CA SER A 104 -11.28 7.66 3.87
C SER A 104 -9.76 7.48 3.98
N PRO A 105 -9.28 6.59 4.88
CA PRO A 105 -7.86 6.27 4.97
C PRO A 105 -7.29 5.68 3.66
N LEU A 106 -8.14 4.99 2.87
CA LEU A 106 -7.76 4.37 1.60
C LEU A 106 -7.41 5.38 0.50
N SER A 107 -7.79 6.65 0.66
CA SER A 107 -7.43 7.71 -0.28
C SER A 107 -5.93 7.80 -0.52
N VAL A 108 -5.10 7.53 0.49
CA VAL A 108 -3.63 7.53 0.37
C VAL A 108 -3.16 6.53 -0.67
N LEU A 109 -3.70 5.29 -0.64
CA LEU A 109 -3.32 4.22 -1.56
C LEU A 109 -3.75 4.53 -3.00
N LEU A 110 -4.91 5.17 -3.15
CA LEU A 110 -5.64 5.26 -4.42
C LEU A 110 -5.50 6.61 -5.13
N SER A 111 -4.97 7.61 -4.44
CA SER A 111 -4.66 8.91 -5.04
C SER A 111 -3.69 8.73 -6.21
N PRO A 112 -3.88 9.43 -7.35
CA PRO A 112 -2.98 9.34 -8.49
C PRO A 112 -1.56 9.78 -8.12
N ASN A 113 -1.45 10.90 -7.40
CA ASN A 113 -0.20 11.48 -6.93
C ASN A 113 -0.32 11.81 -5.43
N PRO A 114 -0.23 10.82 -4.53
CA PRO A 114 -0.21 11.12 -3.11
C PRO A 114 1.14 11.81 -2.81
N ASP A 115 1.09 13.05 -2.32
CA ASP A 115 2.27 13.71 -1.73
C ASP A 115 2.61 13.02 -0.41
N LEU A 116 3.32 11.88 -0.51
CA LEU A 116 3.70 11.08 0.65
C LEU A 116 4.76 11.80 1.49
N GLY A 117 5.59 12.67 0.90
CA GLY A 117 6.51 13.52 1.67
C GLY A 117 5.79 14.33 2.76
N ARG A 118 4.60 14.87 2.46
CA ARG A 118 3.80 15.61 3.43
C ARG A 118 3.12 14.72 4.47
N ILE A 119 2.48 13.63 4.04
CA ILE A 119 1.55 12.86 4.88
C ILE A 119 2.12 11.55 5.44
N ALA A 120 3.25 11.08 4.93
CA ALA A 120 3.78 9.76 5.23
C ALA A 120 5.14 9.79 5.92
N ARG A 121 5.36 8.84 6.80
CA ARG A 121 6.61 8.64 7.53
C ARG A 121 6.96 7.16 7.53
N LEU A 122 8.24 6.85 7.45
CA LEU A 122 8.72 5.49 7.64
C LEU A 122 8.54 5.06 9.09
N VAL A 123 8.14 3.81 9.28
CA VAL A 123 8.11 3.16 10.58
C VAL A 123 9.34 2.24 10.64
N PRO A 124 10.18 2.33 11.68
CA PRO A 124 11.32 1.44 11.84
C PRO A 124 10.90 -0.03 11.77
N SER A 125 11.70 -0.84 11.09
CA SER A 125 11.55 -2.29 11.04
C SER A 125 12.91 -2.94 11.26
N ASP A 126 12.94 -3.97 12.10
CA ASP A 126 14.15 -4.75 12.35
C ASP A 126 14.50 -5.67 11.18
N ASN A 127 13.59 -5.84 10.22
CA ASN A 127 13.82 -6.60 9.00
C ASN A 127 14.16 -5.67 7.83
N PRO A 128 15.39 -5.70 7.29
CA PRO A 128 15.81 -4.81 6.20
C PRO A 128 15.09 -5.09 4.86
N GLN A 129 14.39 -6.22 4.74
CA GLN A 129 13.54 -6.54 3.59
C GLN A 129 12.15 -5.92 3.67
N VAL A 130 11.74 -5.43 4.85
CA VAL A 130 10.41 -4.88 5.09
C VAL A 130 10.49 -3.36 5.12
N VAL A 131 9.62 -2.70 4.35
CA VAL A 131 9.44 -1.25 4.40
C VAL A 131 8.04 -0.97 4.89
N VAL A 132 7.92 -0.26 6.00
CA VAL A 132 6.62 0.11 6.58
C VAL A 132 6.44 1.62 6.50
N VAL A 133 5.30 2.06 5.95
CA VAL A 133 4.97 3.47 5.81
C VAL A 133 3.67 3.76 6.54
N ARG A 134 3.71 4.72 7.47
CA ARG A 134 2.52 5.28 8.11
C ARG A 134 2.15 6.59 7.43
N ALA A 135 0.98 6.62 6.81
CA ALA A 135 0.40 7.79 6.19
C ALA A 135 -0.79 8.33 6.99
N ARG A 136 -0.76 9.63 7.28
CA ARG A 136 -1.81 10.37 8.00
C ARG A 136 -1.79 11.83 7.55
N ASP A 137 -2.93 12.34 7.11
CA ASP A 137 -3.04 13.77 6.83
C ASP A 137 -3.27 14.55 8.14
N ALA A 138 -2.25 15.29 8.58
CA ALA A 138 -2.34 16.12 9.78
C ALA A 138 -3.40 17.23 9.69
N ARG A 139 -3.74 17.68 8.47
CA ARG A 139 -4.79 18.69 8.26
C ARG A 139 -6.18 18.08 8.29
N ARG A 140 -6.29 16.78 8.03
CA ARG A 140 -7.55 16.03 7.95
C ARG A 140 -7.49 14.78 8.83
N PRO A 141 -7.27 14.91 10.15
CA PRO A 141 -7.11 13.78 11.05
C PRO A 141 -8.36 12.88 11.09
N GLU A 142 -9.54 13.41 10.75
CA GLU A 142 -10.80 12.68 10.66
C GLU A 142 -10.82 11.64 9.52
N PHE A 143 -9.86 11.68 8.60
CA PHE A 143 -9.72 10.64 7.56
C PHE A 143 -8.93 9.43 8.05
N GLY A 144 -8.39 9.46 9.27
CA GLY A 144 -7.71 8.33 9.87
C GLY A 144 -6.24 8.17 9.43
N THR A 145 -5.72 6.96 9.58
CA THR A 145 -4.33 6.59 9.30
C THR A 145 -4.30 5.30 8.46
N LEU A 146 -3.36 5.23 7.52
CA LEU A 146 -3.05 4.02 6.77
C LEU A 146 -1.61 3.60 7.06
N VAL A 147 -1.41 2.36 7.51
CA VAL A 147 -0.08 1.77 7.69
C VAL A 147 0.12 0.73 6.60
N LEU A 148 0.98 1.00 5.64
CA LEU A 148 1.30 0.13 4.51
C LEU A 148 2.53 -0.70 4.83
N ALA A 149 2.51 -1.99 4.50
CA ALA A 149 3.66 -2.87 4.62
C ALA A 149 4.08 -3.37 3.24
N PHE A 150 5.36 -3.24 2.93
CA PHE A 150 5.98 -3.67 1.69
C PHE A 150 7.12 -4.64 1.97
N ILE A 151 7.37 -5.54 1.01
CA ILE A 151 8.57 -6.37 0.97
C ILE A 151 9.37 -6.02 -0.29
N LYS A 152 10.69 -5.89 -0.15
CA LYS A 152 11.61 -5.71 -1.27
C LYS A 152 11.49 -6.88 -2.25
N SER A 153 11.22 -6.58 -3.51
CA SER A 153 10.97 -7.58 -4.53
C SER A 153 11.25 -7.00 -5.92
N ALA A 154 12.32 -7.49 -6.56
CA ALA A 154 12.75 -7.00 -7.88
C ALA A 154 11.71 -7.25 -8.99
N SER A 155 10.83 -8.23 -8.82
CA SER A 155 9.75 -8.53 -9.78
C SER A 155 8.50 -7.67 -9.59
N ALA A 156 8.40 -6.91 -8.50
CA ALA A 156 7.28 -6.01 -8.25
C ALA A 156 7.54 -4.62 -8.86
N PRO A 157 6.49 -3.90 -9.30
CA PRO A 157 6.63 -2.53 -9.78
C PRO A 157 7.35 -1.65 -8.75
N GLY A 158 8.37 -0.91 -9.21
CA GLY A 158 9.19 -0.04 -8.34
C GLY A 158 10.02 -0.78 -7.28
N GLY A 159 10.22 -2.10 -7.41
CA GLY A 159 11.07 -2.90 -6.52
C GLY A 159 10.47 -3.23 -5.15
N LEU A 160 9.19 -2.91 -4.93
CA LEU A 160 8.47 -3.18 -3.67
C LEU A 160 7.15 -3.88 -3.96
N ARG A 161 6.90 -4.98 -3.25
CA ARG A 161 5.63 -5.72 -3.27
C ARG A 161 4.79 -5.30 -2.06
N LEU A 162 3.59 -4.80 -2.31
CA LEU A 162 2.63 -4.47 -1.25
C LEU A 162 2.09 -5.76 -0.60
N GLU A 163 2.45 -5.98 0.67
CA GLU A 163 1.93 -7.08 1.49
C GLU A 163 0.52 -6.83 1.98
N GLY A 164 0.18 -5.55 2.21
CA GLY A 164 -1.10 -5.17 2.77
C GLY A 164 -1.03 -3.86 3.54
N TRP A 165 -2.10 -3.58 4.28
CA TRP A 165 -2.17 -2.38 5.10
C TRP A 165 -3.10 -2.54 6.30
N THR A 166 -2.92 -1.66 7.27
CA THR A 166 -3.85 -1.44 8.37
C THR A 166 -4.47 -0.06 8.25
N ALA A 167 -5.79 0.00 8.08
CA ALA A 167 -6.57 1.23 8.16
C ALA A 167 -7.03 1.44 9.61
N ILE A 168 -6.89 2.67 10.09
CA ILE A 168 -7.36 3.12 11.41
C ILE A 168 -8.25 4.32 11.16
N ASP A 169 -9.56 4.22 11.42
CA ASP A 169 -10.50 5.31 11.21
C ASP A 169 -10.48 6.35 12.36
N ALA A 170 -11.29 7.41 12.23
CA ALA A 170 -11.39 8.46 13.25
C ALA A 170 -11.95 7.97 14.60
N GLN A 171 -12.64 6.83 14.60
CA GLN A 171 -13.15 6.16 15.80
C GLN A 171 -12.14 5.14 16.36
N ASN A 172 -10.89 5.15 15.86
CA ASN A 172 -9.82 4.23 16.24
C ASN A 172 -10.13 2.75 15.95
N LYS A 173 -11.10 2.46 15.07
CA LYS A 173 -11.36 1.10 14.62
C LYS A 173 -10.29 0.70 13.62
N LYS A 174 -9.72 -0.49 13.85
CA LYS A 174 -8.65 -1.04 13.03
C LYS A 174 -9.22 -2.05 12.05
N THR A 175 -8.73 -2.03 10.82
CA THR A 175 -8.98 -3.04 9.81
C THR A 175 -7.69 -3.35 9.09
N THR A 176 -7.24 -4.60 9.16
CA THR A 176 -6.02 -5.06 8.51
C THR A 176 -6.39 -5.82 7.26
N VAL A 177 -5.73 -5.52 6.14
CA VAL A 177 -5.82 -6.28 4.89
C VAL A 177 -4.46 -6.87 4.60
N ARG A 178 -4.41 -8.17 4.35
CA ARG A 178 -3.23 -8.89 3.84
C ARG A 178 -3.52 -9.35 2.42
N LEU A 179 -2.54 -9.22 1.54
CA LEU A 179 -2.64 -9.58 0.13
C LEU A 179 -1.78 -10.80 -0.19
N SER A 180 -2.26 -11.60 -1.13
CA SER A 180 -1.50 -12.70 -1.73
C SER A 180 -1.83 -12.82 -3.21
N ASN A 181 -1.00 -13.56 -3.96
CA ASN A 181 -1.21 -13.80 -5.39
C ASN A 181 -1.39 -12.51 -6.22
N GLN A 182 -0.62 -11.48 -5.87
CA GLN A 182 -0.63 -10.20 -6.58
C GLN A 182 -0.18 -10.39 -8.02
N ARG A 183 -0.99 -9.93 -8.97
CA ARG A 183 -0.62 -9.80 -10.39
C ARG A 183 -0.71 -8.34 -10.77
N TYR A 184 0.42 -7.78 -11.18
CA TYR A 184 0.57 -6.35 -11.46
C TYR A 184 0.34 -6.04 -12.93
N ASN A 185 -0.20 -4.86 -13.20
CA ASN A 185 -0.36 -4.27 -14.53
C ASN A 185 -1.07 -5.19 -15.54
N VAL A 186 -1.95 -6.07 -15.04
CA VAL A 186 -2.84 -6.91 -15.84
C VAL A 186 -4.07 -6.12 -16.29
N ALA A 187 -4.72 -6.55 -17.38
CA ALA A 187 -5.95 -5.94 -17.82
C ALA A 187 -7.06 -6.08 -16.74
N VAL A 188 -7.62 -4.95 -16.30
CA VAL A 188 -8.80 -4.90 -15.44
C VAL A 188 -9.84 -4.01 -16.12
N PRO A 189 -11.02 -4.56 -16.50
CA PRO A 189 -12.04 -3.80 -17.19
C PRO A 189 -12.68 -2.77 -16.25
N ASP A 190 -13.14 -1.65 -16.80
CA ASP A 190 -13.76 -0.60 -15.99
C ASP A 190 -15.08 -1.04 -15.35
N SER A 191 -15.76 -2.02 -15.95
CA SER A 191 -16.95 -2.67 -15.39
C SER A 191 -16.66 -3.41 -14.06
N ALA A 192 -15.40 -3.73 -13.75
CA ALA A 192 -15.05 -4.28 -12.45
C ALA A 192 -15.37 -3.32 -11.30
N PHE A 193 -15.39 -2.01 -11.56
CA PHE A 193 -15.58 -0.95 -10.55
C PHE A 193 -17.00 -0.39 -10.53
N THR A 194 -17.95 -1.15 -11.07
CA THR A 194 -19.39 -0.90 -10.94
C THR A 194 -20.05 -2.01 -10.12
N TYR A 195 -21.30 -1.80 -9.72
CA TYR A 195 -22.09 -2.78 -8.97
C TYR A 195 -23.56 -2.67 -9.37
N ALA A 196 -24.29 -3.77 -9.21
CA ALA A 196 -25.74 -3.74 -9.34
C ALA A 196 -26.35 -3.11 -8.08
N GLU A 197 -27.46 -2.39 -8.23
CA GLU A 197 -28.16 -1.83 -7.08
C GLU A 197 -28.75 -2.97 -6.22
N PRO A 198 -28.49 -2.99 -4.90
CA PRO A 198 -29.01 -4.05 -4.05
C PRO A 198 -30.53 -3.94 -3.95
N LYS A 199 -31.21 -5.07 -4.07
CA LYS A 199 -32.66 -5.14 -3.89
C LYS A 199 -32.97 -5.09 -2.41
N ARG A 200 -33.81 -4.14 -1.98
CA ARG A 200 -34.37 -4.16 -0.62
C ARG A 200 -35.20 -5.43 -0.47
N LYS A 201 -34.94 -6.23 0.56
CA LYS A 201 -35.89 -7.26 0.99
C LYS A 201 -37.15 -6.53 1.44
N LYS A 202 -38.28 -6.82 0.80
CA LYS A 202 -39.58 -6.39 1.33
C LYS A 202 -39.76 -7.11 2.67
N ALA A 203 -40.13 -6.35 3.70
CA ALA A 203 -40.51 -6.90 5.00
C ALA A 203 -41.75 -7.81 4.86
#